data_AF-A0A1H6EXU0-F1
#
_entry.id   AF-A0A1H6EXU0-F1
#
_cell.length_a   1.000
_cell.length_b   1.000
_cell.length_c   1.000
_cell.angle_alpha   90.00
_cell.angle_beta   90.00
_cell.angle_gamma   90.00
#
_symmetry.space_group_name_H-M   'P 1'
#
loop_
_entity.id
_entity.type
_entity.pdbx_description
1 polymer ?
#
loop_
_entity_poly.entity_id
_entity_poly.type
_entity_poly.pdbx_seq_one_letter_code
_entity_poly.pdbx_strand_id
1 'polypeptide(L)'
;MIITATKAVAAVLIAGALSPGTEAAYEKKAAMEETRVACMKEQGLTYLAEPVVKRQWQPGERERLAGDYEALRAYRAKYGFGVWSKHVFPDAASKENPNNKNMMAMSAKELKKWRAADEGCFAKAAKEHLGMTVTSFWDDYLTKLDTALEDSIAPLDKDPRLVGLGERFAKCLGAGPTKPSVLAELGRSKFLKERTELAKKNHKGDKPVMWGPMKPAEARPYLAKEIKAALKDLECGKTFYAAYSPAAWAAKERVYQEFAMTPML
;
A
#
# COMPACT_ATOMS: atom_id res chain seq x y z
N MET A 1 -53.67 -7.68 -22.97
CA MET A 1 -52.68 -6.59 -22.83
C MET A 1 -51.93 -6.80 -21.53
N ILE A 2 -50.72 -7.35 -21.58
CA ILE A 2 -49.83 -7.49 -20.42
C ILE A 2 -48.51 -6.84 -20.84
N ILE A 3 -48.19 -5.70 -20.22
CA ILE A 3 -46.96 -4.96 -20.46
C ILE A 3 -45.91 -5.50 -19.48
N THR A 4 -45.02 -6.36 -19.96
CA THR A 4 -43.84 -6.79 -19.23
C THR A 4 -42.80 -5.67 -19.24
N ALA A 5 -42.61 -5.01 -18.10
CA ALA A 5 -41.55 -4.03 -17.90
C ALA A 5 -40.21 -4.75 -17.64
N THR A 6 -39.41 -4.88 -18.69
CA THR A 6 -38.02 -5.34 -18.59
C THR A 6 -37.17 -4.23 -17.98
N LYS A 7 -36.81 -4.36 -16.70
CA LYS A 7 -35.74 -3.55 -16.10
C LYS A 7 -34.41 -4.01 -16.68
N ALA A 8 -33.93 -3.31 -17.70
CA ALA A 8 -32.53 -3.40 -18.11
C ALA A 8 -31.66 -2.77 -17.01
N VAL A 9 -31.03 -3.60 -16.19
CA VAL A 9 -29.90 -3.17 -15.37
C VAL A 9 -28.75 -2.96 -16.35
N ALA A 10 -28.48 -1.70 -16.69
CA ALA A 10 -27.29 -1.33 -17.43
C ALA A 10 -26.07 -1.68 -16.57
N ALA A 11 -25.45 -2.83 -16.85
CA ALA A 11 -24.12 -3.14 -16.39
C ALA A 11 -23.17 -2.20 -17.14
N VAL A 12 -22.75 -1.13 -16.48
CA VAL A 12 -21.70 -0.25 -17.02
C VAL A 12 -20.39 -1.01 -16.95
N LEU A 13 -19.97 -1.56 -18.08
CA LEU A 13 -18.59 -1.95 -18.34
C LEU A 13 -17.73 -0.68 -18.39
N ILE A 14 -17.23 -0.22 -17.23
CA ILE A 14 -16.17 0.80 -17.21
C ILE A 14 -14.84 0.08 -17.37
N ALA A 15 -14.39 -0.04 -18.61
CA ALA A 15 -12.97 -0.12 -18.88
C ALA A 15 -12.29 1.20 -18.45
N GLY A 16 -11.38 1.13 -17.48
CA GLY A 16 -10.14 1.92 -17.51
C GLY A 16 -10.08 3.31 -16.87
N ALA A 17 -11.17 3.95 -16.43
CA ALA A 17 -11.04 5.27 -15.77
C ALA A 17 -10.62 5.14 -14.29
N LEU A 18 -9.68 5.99 -13.86
CA LEU A 18 -9.39 6.20 -12.44
C LEU A 18 -10.59 6.91 -11.78
N SER A 19 -10.79 6.73 -10.47
CA SER A 19 -11.75 7.56 -9.74
C SER A 19 -11.32 9.03 -9.85
N PRO A 20 -12.25 10.00 -9.99
CA PRO A 20 -11.90 11.41 -10.10
C PRO A 20 -10.97 11.91 -8.98
N GLY A 21 -11.15 11.40 -7.75
CA GLY A 21 -10.27 11.71 -6.62
C GLY A 21 -8.82 11.23 -6.82
N THR A 22 -8.60 10.14 -7.55
CA THR A 22 -7.25 9.61 -7.80
C THR A 22 -6.49 10.46 -8.81
N GLU A 23 -7.17 11.04 -9.82
CA GLU A 23 -6.53 11.97 -10.75
C GLU A 23 -6.10 13.26 -10.03
N ALA A 24 -6.99 13.84 -9.23
CA ALA A 24 -6.67 15.01 -8.41
C ALA A 24 -5.50 14.75 -7.43
N ALA A 25 -5.37 13.54 -6.91
CA ALA A 25 -4.24 13.16 -6.06
C ALA A 25 -2.90 13.18 -6.83
N TYR A 26 -2.87 12.76 -8.10
CA TYR A 26 -1.68 12.86 -8.95
C TYR A 26 -1.30 14.30 -9.24
N GLU A 27 -2.28 15.14 -9.56
CA GLU A 27 -2.07 16.58 -9.81
C GLU A 27 -1.50 17.27 -8.58
N LYS A 28 -2.06 17.02 -7.40
CA LYS A 28 -1.52 17.52 -6.12
C LYS A 28 -0.09 17.05 -5.88
N LYS A 29 0.21 15.78 -6.13
CA LYS A 29 1.58 15.26 -5.98
C LYS A 29 2.55 15.97 -6.93
N ALA A 30 2.17 16.20 -8.18
CA ALA A 30 2.99 16.93 -9.15
C ALA A 30 3.24 18.37 -8.68
N ALA A 31 2.19 19.07 -8.23
CA ALA A 31 2.29 20.43 -7.70
C ALA A 31 3.19 20.51 -6.45
N MET A 32 3.12 19.51 -5.56
CA MET A 32 4.03 19.42 -4.41
C MET A 32 5.50 19.30 -4.85
N GLU A 33 5.78 18.44 -5.84
CA GLU A 33 7.14 18.27 -6.38
C GLU A 33 7.66 19.55 -7.04
N GLU A 34 6.80 20.29 -7.76
CA GLU A 34 7.14 21.60 -8.32
C GLU A 34 7.50 22.63 -7.24
N THR A 35 6.69 22.73 -6.17
CA THR A 35 6.99 23.60 -5.03
C THR A 35 8.30 23.19 -4.33
N ARG A 36 8.58 21.90 -4.21
CA ARG A 36 9.84 21.40 -3.63
C ARG A 36 11.05 21.78 -4.49
N VAL A 37 10.98 21.59 -5.81
CA VAL A 37 12.04 22.01 -6.75
C VAL A 37 12.31 23.50 -6.62
N ALA A 38 11.27 24.34 -6.64
CA ALA A 38 11.41 25.79 -6.51
C ALA A 38 12.05 26.19 -5.18
N CYS A 39 11.55 25.63 -4.06
CA CYS A 39 12.07 25.90 -2.72
C CYS A 39 13.54 25.46 -2.55
N MET A 40 13.92 24.30 -3.08
CA MET A 40 15.31 23.83 -3.02
C MET A 40 16.24 24.72 -3.85
N LYS A 41 15.77 25.17 -5.02
CA LYS A 41 16.49 26.13 -5.88
C LYS A 41 16.71 27.48 -5.19
N GLU A 42 15.70 28.01 -4.49
CA GLU A 42 15.83 29.25 -3.69
C GLU A 42 16.91 29.14 -2.61
N GLN A 43 17.12 27.94 -2.08
CA GLN A 43 18.17 27.65 -1.09
C GLN A 43 19.55 27.34 -1.72
N GLY A 44 19.68 27.47 -3.04
CA GLY A 44 20.91 27.17 -3.78
C GLY A 44 21.24 25.67 -3.82
N LEU A 45 20.24 24.80 -3.67
CA LEU A 45 20.39 23.35 -3.67
C LEU A 45 19.74 22.75 -4.93
N THR A 46 20.30 21.66 -5.44
CA THR A 46 19.70 20.91 -6.54
C THR A 46 18.72 19.88 -5.98
N TYR A 47 17.50 19.87 -6.53
CA TYR A 47 16.48 18.85 -6.29
C TYR A 47 15.81 18.50 -7.62
N LEU A 48 15.69 17.21 -7.90
CA LEU A 48 14.99 16.69 -9.07
C LEU A 48 13.62 16.19 -8.61
N ALA A 49 12.56 16.69 -9.24
CA ALA A 49 11.19 16.25 -8.97
C ALA A 49 11.07 14.73 -9.11
N GLU A 50 10.43 14.10 -8.14
CA GLU A 50 10.07 12.69 -8.24
C GLU A 50 8.99 12.51 -9.32
N PRO A 51 9.18 11.60 -10.29
CA PRO A 51 8.20 11.39 -11.34
C PRO A 51 6.89 10.88 -10.74
N VAL A 52 5.79 11.59 -11.03
CA VAL A 52 4.45 11.12 -10.69
C VAL A 52 4.06 9.99 -11.63
N VAL A 53 4.19 8.76 -11.14
CA VAL A 53 3.81 7.56 -11.89
C VAL A 53 2.35 7.26 -11.65
N LYS A 54 1.53 7.42 -12.69
CA LYS A 54 0.13 7.00 -12.65
C LYS A 54 0.06 5.48 -12.51
N ARG A 55 -0.71 4.99 -11.53
CA ARG A 55 -0.97 3.57 -11.30
C ARG A 55 -1.51 2.94 -12.58
N GLN A 56 -0.84 1.88 -13.02
CA GLN A 56 -1.35 0.99 -14.03
C GLN A 56 -1.93 -0.25 -13.33
N TRP A 57 -3.21 -0.50 -13.57
CA TRP A 57 -3.91 -1.64 -13.00
C TRP A 57 -3.37 -2.93 -13.62
N GLN A 58 -2.95 -3.86 -12.77
CA GLN A 58 -2.62 -5.21 -13.21
C GLN A 58 -3.90 -6.00 -13.50
N PRO A 59 -3.85 -7.01 -14.40
CA PRO A 59 -4.99 -7.89 -14.64
C PRO A 59 -5.52 -8.51 -13.34
N GLY A 60 -6.84 -8.41 -13.12
CA GLY A 60 -7.51 -8.94 -11.92
C GLY A 60 -7.37 -8.09 -10.66
N GLU A 61 -6.63 -6.99 -10.69
CA GLU A 61 -6.37 -6.19 -9.48
C GLU A 61 -7.60 -5.48 -8.95
N ARG A 62 -8.43 -4.90 -9.83
CA ARG A 62 -9.67 -4.22 -9.43
C ARG A 62 -10.67 -5.21 -8.85
N GLU A 63 -10.77 -6.38 -9.46
CA GLU A 63 -11.62 -7.48 -9.03
C GLU A 63 -11.21 -7.95 -7.63
N ARG A 64 -9.91 -8.08 -7.35
CA ARG A 64 -9.42 -8.40 -6.00
C ARG A 64 -9.83 -7.37 -4.96
N LEU A 65 -9.69 -6.08 -5.28
CA LEU A 65 -10.10 -4.99 -4.40
C LEU A 65 -11.60 -4.98 -4.17
N ALA A 66 -12.38 -5.34 -5.18
CA ALA A 66 -13.82 -5.55 -5.06
C ALA A 66 -14.20 -6.82 -4.25
N GLY A 67 -13.21 -7.61 -3.80
CA GLY A 67 -13.46 -8.84 -3.06
C GLY A 67 -13.84 -10.04 -3.93
N ASP A 68 -13.59 -9.99 -5.24
CA ASP A 68 -13.85 -11.10 -6.15
C ASP A 68 -13.02 -12.33 -5.77
N TYR A 69 -13.71 -13.45 -5.62
CA TYR A 69 -13.12 -14.68 -5.10
C TYR A 69 -12.09 -15.28 -6.06
N GLU A 70 -12.41 -15.36 -7.36
CA GLU A 70 -11.51 -16.00 -8.33
C GLU A 70 -10.28 -15.14 -8.59
N ALA A 71 -10.43 -13.83 -8.63
CA ALA A 71 -9.31 -12.90 -8.73
C ALA A 71 -8.39 -12.98 -7.49
N LEU A 72 -8.97 -13.04 -6.28
CA LEU A 72 -8.20 -13.24 -5.05
C LEU A 72 -7.47 -14.58 -5.05
N ARG A 73 -8.16 -15.65 -5.49
CA ARG A 73 -7.59 -17.00 -5.58
C ARG A 73 -6.44 -17.06 -6.58
N ALA A 74 -6.61 -16.51 -7.77
CA ALA A 74 -5.59 -16.45 -8.80
C ALA A 74 -4.34 -15.71 -8.32
N TYR A 75 -4.51 -14.58 -7.63
CA TYR A 75 -3.40 -13.84 -7.04
C TYR A 75 -2.71 -14.63 -5.94
N ARG A 76 -3.45 -15.16 -4.96
CA ARG A 76 -2.88 -15.89 -3.82
C ARG A 76 -2.21 -17.19 -4.25
N ALA A 77 -2.67 -17.83 -5.34
CA ALA A 77 -2.04 -19.00 -5.93
C ALA A 77 -0.64 -18.71 -6.52
N LYS A 78 -0.39 -17.47 -6.96
CA LYS A 78 0.90 -17.06 -7.54
C LYS A 78 1.79 -16.32 -6.54
N TYR A 79 1.21 -15.44 -5.73
CA TYR A 79 1.94 -14.46 -4.92
C TYR A 79 1.78 -14.67 -3.41
N GLY A 80 0.95 -15.62 -2.95
CA GLY A 80 0.64 -15.78 -1.53
C GLY A 80 0.00 -14.51 -0.94
N PHE A 81 0.50 -14.04 0.20
CA PHE A 81 0.14 -12.73 0.77
C PHE A 81 1.06 -11.59 0.29
N GLY A 82 1.98 -11.84 -0.65
CA GLY A 82 2.91 -10.85 -1.20
C GLY A 82 4.23 -10.68 -0.44
N VAL A 83 4.46 -11.44 0.64
CA VAL A 83 5.61 -11.23 1.54
C VAL A 83 6.92 -11.72 0.91
N TRP A 84 6.90 -12.93 0.33
CA TRP A 84 8.06 -13.57 -0.29
C TRP A 84 8.07 -13.43 -1.80
N SER A 85 6.91 -13.21 -2.42
CA SER A 85 6.77 -13.14 -3.87
C SER A 85 7.62 -12.04 -4.50
N LYS A 86 7.82 -10.91 -3.80
CA LYS A 86 8.72 -9.82 -4.22
C LYS A 86 10.17 -10.24 -4.45
N HIS A 87 10.63 -11.34 -3.83
CA HIS A 87 11.97 -11.88 -4.03
C HIS A 87 12.01 -12.90 -5.17
N VAL A 88 10.87 -13.53 -5.49
CA VAL A 88 10.76 -14.54 -6.55
C VAL A 88 10.45 -13.90 -7.91
N PHE A 89 9.59 -12.89 -7.89
CA PHE A 89 9.18 -12.07 -9.03
C PHE A 89 9.57 -10.63 -8.71
N PRO A 90 10.87 -10.28 -8.76
CA PRO A 90 11.28 -8.90 -8.54
C PRO A 90 10.62 -8.02 -9.61
N ASP A 91 9.90 -6.99 -9.18
CA ASP A 91 9.42 -5.98 -10.10
C ASP A 91 10.63 -5.31 -10.75
N ALA A 92 10.58 -5.14 -12.08
CA ALA A 92 11.67 -4.56 -12.86
C ALA A 92 11.90 -3.06 -12.57
N ALA A 93 11.08 -2.42 -11.72
CA ALA A 93 11.09 -0.98 -11.57
C ALA A 93 10.65 -0.51 -10.17
N SER A 94 11.52 -0.63 -9.17
CA SER A 94 11.60 0.50 -8.23
C SER A 94 12.29 1.61 -9.01
N LYS A 95 11.55 2.64 -9.44
CA LYS A 95 12.21 3.83 -9.99
C LYS A 95 13.06 4.41 -8.87
N GLU A 96 14.37 4.37 -9.08
CA GLU A 96 15.33 4.96 -8.16
C GLU A 96 14.95 6.43 -7.93
N ASN A 97 15.01 6.89 -6.67
CA ASN A 97 14.79 8.30 -6.39
C ASN A 97 15.81 9.10 -7.24
N PRO A 98 15.38 10.05 -8.09
CA PRO A 98 16.28 10.75 -8.99
C PRO A 98 17.38 11.52 -8.24
N ASN A 99 17.17 11.84 -6.96
CA ASN A 99 18.13 12.51 -6.11
C ASN A 99 19.16 11.57 -5.47
N ASN A 100 18.97 10.23 -5.49
CA ASN A 100 19.87 9.29 -4.83
C ASN A 100 21.33 9.45 -5.28
N LYS A 101 21.57 9.51 -6.59
CA LYS A 101 22.93 9.66 -7.15
C LYS A 101 23.60 10.95 -6.65
N ASN A 102 22.85 12.05 -6.59
CA ASN A 102 23.35 13.34 -6.10
C ASN A 102 23.63 13.28 -4.60
N MET A 103 22.71 12.73 -3.81
CA MET A 103 22.85 12.57 -2.37
C MET A 103 24.05 11.69 -1.98
N MET A 104 24.30 10.61 -2.74
CA MET A 104 25.41 9.69 -2.49
C MET A 104 26.79 10.30 -2.83
N ALA A 105 26.83 11.34 -3.65
CA ALA A 105 28.07 12.05 -4.00
C ALA A 105 28.42 13.18 -3.01
N MET A 106 27.51 13.55 -2.10
CA MET A 106 27.70 14.61 -1.11
C MET A 106 28.53 14.15 0.09
N SER A 107 29.30 15.06 0.68
CA SER A 107 29.87 14.83 2.01
C SER A 107 28.77 14.72 3.08
N ALA A 108 29.09 14.14 4.24
CA ALA A 108 28.11 14.01 5.34
C ALA A 108 27.52 15.37 5.78
N LYS A 109 28.33 16.44 5.76
CA LYS A 109 27.90 17.79 6.12
C LYS A 109 26.93 18.37 5.07
N GLU A 110 27.24 18.21 3.79
CA GLU A 110 26.39 18.65 2.68
C GLU A 110 25.07 17.89 2.67
N LEU A 111 25.12 16.56 2.85
CA LEU A 111 23.93 15.71 2.90
C LEU A 111 23.01 16.09 4.06
N LYS A 112 23.58 16.40 5.25
CA LYS A 112 22.79 16.87 6.39
C LYS A 112 22.08 18.20 6.08
N LYS A 113 22.79 19.16 5.46
CA LYS A 113 22.22 20.44 5.04
C LYS A 113 21.12 20.23 4.00
N TRP A 114 21.37 19.38 2.99
CA TRP A 114 20.42 19.09 1.92
C TRP A 114 19.14 18.47 2.46
N ARG A 115 19.23 17.49 3.37
CA ARG A 115 18.05 16.83 3.99
C ARG A 115 17.21 17.80 4.81
N ALA A 116 17.84 18.63 5.63
CA ALA A 116 17.11 19.63 6.42
C ALA A 116 16.38 20.64 5.53
N ALA A 117 17.00 21.04 4.41
CA ALA A 117 16.36 21.91 3.42
C ALA A 117 15.18 21.21 2.73
N ASP A 118 15.36 19.96 2.31
CA ASP A 118 14.30 19.17 1.65
C ASP A 118 13.11 18.91 2.58
N GLU A 119 13.35 18.62 3.86
CA GLU A 119 12.28 18.48 4.87
C GLU A 119 11.47 19.78 5.01
N GLY A 120 12.14 20.93 5.08
CA GLY A 120 11.47 22.23 5.11
C GLY A 120 10.70 22.53 3.82
N CYS A 121 11.25 22.18 2.66
CA CYS A 121 10.59 22.35 1.37
C CYS A 121 9.39 21.42 1.19
N PHE A 122 9.49 20.17 1.68
CA PHE A 122 8.38 19.24 1.73
C PHE A 122 7.26 19.77 2.64
N ALA A 123 7.59 20.25 3.84
CA ALA A 123 6.62 20.84 4.77
C ALA A 123 5.89 22.04 4.14
N LYS A 124 6.61 22.91 3.42
CA LYS A 124 6.02 24.03 2.65
C LYS A 124 5.04 23.51 1.60
N ALA A 125 5.45 22.53 0.79
CA ALA A 125 4.61 21.94 -0.26
C ALA A 125 3.35 21.25 0.30
N ALA A 126 3.48 20.51 1.39
CA ALA A 126 2.34 19.86 2.05
C ALA A 126 1.34 20.88 2.61
N LYS A 127 1.82 21.98 3.18
CA LYS A 127 0.94 23.05 3.67
C LYS A 127 0.21 23.75 2.53
N GLU A 128 0.90 24.01 1.42
CA GLU A 128 0.34 24.72 0.27
C GLU A 128 -0.70 23.89 -0.48
N HIS A 129 -0.39 22.62 -0.78
CA HIS A 129 -1.21 21.79 -1.68
C HIS A 129 -2.17 20.85 -0.97
N LEU A 130 -1.89 20.50 0.29
CA LEU A 130 -2.72 19.59 1.10
C LEU A 130 -3.39 20.30 2.28
N GLY A 131 -3.00 21.54 2.59
CA GLY A 131 -3.43 22.21 3.82
C GLY A 131 -2.88 21.55 5.09
N MET A 132 -1.87 20.67 4.97
CA MET A 132 -1.34 19.89 6.07
C MET A 132 -0.12 20.57 6.69
N THR A 133 -0.12 20.70 8.02
CA THR A 133 1.07 21.14 8.75
C THR A 133 1.86 19.90 9.17
N VAL A 134 3.04 19.73 8.57
CA VAL A 134 3.98 18.65 8.85
C VAL A 134 5.39 19.21 9.02
N THR A 135 6.23 18.49 9.76
CA THR A 135 7.62 18.88 10.06
C THR A 135 8.66 18.13 9.24
N SER A 136 8.36 16.90 8.82
CA SER A 136 9.20 16.09 7.94
C SER A 136 8.35 15.09 7.15
N PHE A 137 8.89 14.56 6.06
CA PHE A 137 8.24 13.50 5.30
C PHE A 137 8.15 12.20 6.11
N TRP A 138 9.29 11.71 6.61
CA TRP A 138 9.40 10.38 7.21
C TRP A 138 8.78 10.26 8.59
N ASP A 139 9.02 11.23 9.48
CA ASP A 139 8.63 11.08 10.90
C ASP A 139 7.22 11.63 11.18
N ASP A 140 6.80 12.69 10.47
CA ASP A 140 5.52 13.35 10.73
C ASP A 140 4.46 13.00 9.69
N TYR A 141 4.74 13.29 8.40
CA TYR A 141 3.76 13.07 7.34
C TYR A 141 3.37 11.60 7.17
N LEU A 142 4.33 10.66 7.15
CA LEU A 142 4.01 9.23 7.08
C LEU A 142 3.30 8.72 8.35
N THR A 143 3.67 9.22 9.53
CA THR A 143 2.96 8.88 10.78
C THR A 143 1.51 9.34 10.73
N LYS A 144 1.25 10.56 10.23
CA LYS A 144 -0.13 11.06 10.02
C LYS A 144 -0.88 10.23 9.01
N LEU A 145 -0.23 9.83 7.91
CA LEU A 145 -0.82 8.95 6.91
C LEU A 145 -1.20 7.59 7.51
N ASP A 146 -0.30 6.97 8.27
CA ASP A 146 -0.54 5.67 8.91
C ASP A 146 -1.69 5.76 9.93
N THR A 147 -1.71 6.82 10.75
CA THR A 147 -2.84 7.07 11.68
C THR A 147 -4.15 7.25 10.93
N ALA A 148 -4.16 8.06 9.87
CA ALA A 148 -5.36 8.26 9.05
C ALA A 148 -5.84 6.96 8.38
N LEU A 149 -4.93 6.10 7.92
CA LEU A 149 -5.26 4.79 7.36
C LEU A 149 -5.86 3.87 8.41
N GLU A 150 -5.30 3.82 9.61
CA GLU A 150 -5.85 3.05 10.75
C GLU A 150 -7.25 3.54 11.13
N ASP A 151 -7.41 4.86 11.31
CA ASP A 151 -8.68 5.49 11.65
C ASP A 151 -9.75 5.25 10.58
N SER A 152 -9.37 5.24 9.29
CA SER A 152 -10.31 4.97 8.19
C SER A 152 -10.88 3.54 8.23
N ILE A 153 -10.13 2.59 8.80
CA ILE A 153 -10.51 1.17 8.88
C ILE A 153 -11.22 0.86 10.21
N ALA A 154 -10.95 1.62 11.27
CA ALA A 154 -11.52 1.39 12.60
C ALA A 154 -13.06 1.27 12.64
N PRO A 155 -13.86 1.98 11.81
CA PRO A 155 -15.31 1.76 11.73
C PRO A 155 -15.69 0.35 11.25
N LEU A 156 -14.91 -0.24 10.33
CA LEU A 156 -15.16 -1.59 9.81
C LEU A 156 -15.01 -2.66 10.90
N ASP A 157 -14.19 -2.39 11.91
CA ASP A 157 -14.02 -3.29 13.05
C ASP A 157 -15.23 -3.35 13.98
N LYS A 158 -16.13 -2.36 13.87
CA LYS A 158 -17.35 -2.24 14.67
C LYS A 158 -18.60 -2.58 13.86
N ASP A 159 -18.47 -2.81 12.55
CA ASP A 159 -19.60 -3.17 11.69
C ASP A 159 -20.14 -4.56 12.09
N PRO A 160 -21.41 -4.67 12.52
CA PRO A 160 -21.94 -5.94 13.04
C PRO A 160 -21.89 -7.10 12.03
N ARG A 161 -22.04 -6.80 10.73
CA ARG A 161 -21.97 -7.81 9.67
C ARG A 161 -20.54 -8.31 9.50
N LEU A 162 -19.56 -7.41 9.46
CA LEU A 162 -18.14 -7.77 9.35
C LEU A 162 -17.64 -8.50 10.59
N VAL A 163 -18.07 -8.10 11.79
CA VAL A 163 -17.78 -8.82 13.03
C VAL A 163 -18.30 -10.26 12.95
N GLY A 164 -19.59 -10.46 12.61
CA GLY A 164 -20.16 -11.80 12.51
C GLY A 164 -19.54 -12.66 11.40
N LEU A 165 -19.13 -12.05 10.26
CA LEU A 165 -18.36 -12.74 9.23
C LEU A 165 -16.95 -13.10 9.71
N GLY A 166 -16.31 -12.18 10.43
CA GLY A 166 -14.98 -12.35 10.99
C GLY A 166 -14.93 -13.47 12.03
N GLU A 167 -15.94 -13.60 12.89
CA GLU A 167 -16.02 -14.71 13.85
C GLU A 167 -16.04 -16.08 13.17
N ARG A 168 -16.83 -16.23 12.08
CA ARG A 168 -16.86 -17.47 11.29
C ARG A 168 -15.53 -17.73 10.61
N PHE A 169 -14.92 -16.70 10.04
CA PHE A 169 -13.62 -16.78 9.40
C PHE A 169 -12.53 -17.19 10.41
N ALA A 170 -12.45 -16.54 11.57
CA ALA A 170 -11.51 -16.85 12.64
C ALA A 170 -11.69 -18.30 13.13
N LYS A 171 -12.93 -18.74 13.36
CA LYS A 171 -13.23 -20.12 13.74
C LYS A 171 -12.74 -21.14 12.71
N CYS A 172 -12.94 -20.89 11.42
CA CYS A 172 -12.43 -21.76 10.35
C CYS A 172 -10.90 -21.83 10.33
N LEU A 173 -10.23 -20.72 10.60
CA LEU A 173 -8.77 -20.68 10.73
C LEU A 173 -8.24 -21.34 12.01
N GLY A 174 -9.09 -21.57 13.02
CA GLY A 174 -8.65 -21.93 14.37
C GLY A 174 -8.00 -20.76 15.11
N ALA A 175 -8.31 -19.53 14.71
CA ALA A 175 -7.87 -18.30 15.37
C ALA A 175 -8.86 -17.89 16.47
N GLY A 176 -8.36 -17.19 17.49
CA GLY A 176 -9.22 -16.59 18.51
C GLY A 176 -10.04 -15.41 17.96
N PRO A 177 -11.08 -14.97 18.70
CA PRO A 177 -11.83 -13.77 18.35
C PRO A 177 -10.90 -12.56 18.22
N THR A 178 -11.04 -11.81 17.13
CA THR A 178 -10.27 -10.61 16.87
C THR A 178 -11.05 -9.67 15.96
N LYS A 179 -10.57 -8.45 15.81
CA LYS A 179 -11.20 -7.44 14.95
C LYS A 179 -11.08 -7.81 13.47
N PRO A 180 -12.08 -7.48 12.63
CA PRO A 180 -12.03 -7.65 11.17
C PRO A 180 -10.69 -7.25 10.52
N SER A 181 -10.16 -6.08 10.82
CA SER A 181 -8.89 -5.57 10.29
C SER A 181 -7.69 -6.47 10.64
N VAL A 182 -7.59 -6.86 11.91
CA VAL A 182 -6.54 -7.77 12.40
C VAL A 182 -6.67 -9.13 11.74
N LEU A 183 -7.90 -9.62 11.54
CA LEU A 183 -8.16 -10.90 10.90
C LEU A 183 -7.78 -10.87 9.41
N ALA A 184 -8.10 -9.79 8.69
CA ALA A 184 -7.75 -9.62 7.29
C ALA A 184 -6.22 -9.65 7.04
N GLU A 185 -5.44 -9.19 8.02
CA GLU A 185 -3.98 -9.10 7.99
C GLU A 185 -3.26 -10.27 8.69
N LEU A 186 -4.01 -11.19 9.31
CA LEU A 186 -3.45 -12.23 10.19
C LEU A 186 -2.40 -13.09 9.47
N GLY A 187 -2.74 -13.58 8.28
CA GLY A 187 -1.85 -14.37 7.45
C GLY A 187 -0.60 -13.60 7.03
N ARG A 188 -0.77 -12.41 6.44
CA ARG A 188 0.36 -11.57 5.99
C ARG A 188 1.29 -11.21 7.14
N SER A 189 0.75 -10.81 8.29
CA SER A 189 1.50 -10.42 9.49
C SER A 189 2.38 -11.55 10.02
N LYS A 190 1.87 -12.80 9.99
CA LYS A 190 2.66 -13.99 10.36
C LYS A 190 3.88 -14.16 9.45
N PHE A 191 3.70 -14.07 8.13
CA PHE A 191 4.81 -14.21 7.19
C PHE A 191 5.77 -13.03 7.23
N LEU A 192 5.28 -11.79 7.45
CA LEU A 192 6.14 -10.64 7.68
C LEU A 192 7.03 -10.84 8.90
N LYS A 193 6.47 -11.33 10.02
CA LYS A 193 7.23 -11.66 11.22
C LYS A 193 8.27 -12.75 10.94
N GLU A 194 7.89 -13.83 10.27
CA GLU A 194 8.81 -14.91 9.87
C GLU A 194 9.97 -14.37 9.01
N ARG A 195 9.65 -13.52 8.03
CA ARG A 195 10.63 -12.80 7.23
C ARG A 195 11.57 -12.04 8.20
N THR A 196 11.02 -11.28 9.16
CA THR A 196 11.81 -10.32 9.96
C THR A 196 12.79 -11.04 10.86
N GLU A 197 12.35 -12.15 11.46
CA GLU A 197 13.21 -13.00 12.27
C GLU A 197 14.31 -13.67 11.43
N LEU A 198 14.03 -14.04 10.17
CA LEU A 198 15.07 -14.54 9.27
C LEU A 198 16.12 -13.47 8.95
N ALA A 199 15.70 -12.25 8.67
CA ALA A 199 16.64 -11.16 8.38
C ALA A 199 17.50 -10.81 9.60
N LYS A 200 16.92 -10.79 10.81
CA LYS A 200 17.69 -10.62 12.05
C LYS A 200 18.75 -11.71 12.23
N LYS A 201 18.39 -12.99 11.99
CA LYS A 201 19.34 -14.12 12.08
C LYS A 201 20.49 -14.02 11.08
N ASN A 202 20.20 -13.51 9.89
CA ASN A 202 21.18 -13.41 8.81
C ASN A 202 21.97 -12.09 8.83
N HIS A 203 21.60 -11.14 9.69
CA HIS A 203 22.28 -9.88 9.82
C HIS A 203 23.62 -10.06 10.53
N LYS A 204 24.71 -9.69 9.87
CA LYS A 204 26.05 -9.59 10.46
C LYS A 204 26.46 -8.11 10.47
N GLY A 205 26.28 -7.41 11.60
CA GLY A 205 26.71 -6.03 11.78
C GLY A 205 25.82 -5.19 12.70
N ASP A 206 26.22 -3.92 12.89
CA ASP A 206 25.53 -2.92 13.73
C ASP A 206 24.55 -2.04 12.95
N LYS A 207 24.33 -2.34 11.66
CA LYS A 207 23.42 -1.55 10.82
C LYS A 207 21.98 -1.96 11.10
N PRO A 208 20.99 -1.07 10.86
CA PRO A 208 19.59 -1.48 10.86
C PRO A 208 19.41 -2.71 9.98
N VAL A 209 18.56 -3.65 10.38
CA VAL A 209 18.21 -4.84 9.59
C VAL A 209 17.48 -4.39 8.32
N MET A 210 18.26 -3.93 7.35
CA MET A 210 17.83 -3.70 6.00
C MET A 210 17.86 -5.05 5.30
N TRP A 211 16.71 -5.44 4.76
CA TRP A 211 16.55 -6.70 4.04
C TRP A 211 17.58 -6.77 2.91
N GLY A 212 18.61 -7.60 3.09
CA GLY A 212 19.56 -7.90 2.03
C GLY A 212 18.86 -8.60 0.85
N PRO A 213 19.38 -8.47 -0.37
CA PRO A 213 18.80 -9.15 -1.52
C PRO A 213 18.84 -10.67 -1.31
N MET A 214 17.67 -11.30 -1.15
CA MET A 214 17.51 -12.76 -1.20
C MET A 214 17.36 -13.19 -2.65
N LYS A 215 18.06 -14.25 -3.06
CA LYS A 215 17.94 -14.77 -4.43
C LYS A 215 16.56 -15.40 -4.63
N PRO A 216 15.98 -15.34 -5.84
CA PRO A 216 14.69 -15.97 -6.13
C PRO A 216 14.62 -17.45 -5.72
N ALA A 217 15.70 -18.21 -5.91
CA ALA A 217 15.75 -19.63 -5.53
C ALA A 217 15.61 -19.85 -4.02
N GLU A 218 16.16 -18.96 -3.20
CA GLU A 218 16.11 -19.02 -1.73
C GLU A 218 14.73 -18.64 -1.20
N ALA A 219 14.01 -17.75 -1.90
CA ALA A 219 12.68 -17.28 -1.51
C ALA A 219 11.55 -18.26 -1.88
N ARG A 220 11.74 -19.10 -2.91
CA ARG A 220 10.71 -20.02 -3.43
C ARG A 220 10.09 -20.97 -2.38
N PRO A 221 10.86 -21.62 -1.48
CA PRO A 221 10.29 -22.48 -0.45
C PRO A 221 9.37 -21.70 0.53
N TYR A 222 9.75 -20.48 0.88
CA TYR A 222 8.93 -19.62 1.74
C TYR A 222 7.65 -19.16 1.02
N LEU A 223 7.76 -18.80 -0.27
CA LEU A 223 6.60 -18.48 -1.09
C LEU A 223 5.64 -19.66 -1.21
N ALA A 224 6.12 -20.90 -1.40
CA ALA A 224 5.26 -22.08 -1.47
C ALA A 224 4.47 -22.30 -0.17
N LYS A 225 5.11 -22.10 0.99
CA LYS A 225 4.46 -22.14 2.31
C LYS A 225 3.43 -21.01 2.45
N GLU A 226 3.75 -19.81 1.98
CA GLU A 226 2.88 -18.63 1.97
C GLU A 226 1.63 -18.85 1.10
N ILE A 227 1.79 -19.37 -0.12
CA ILE A 227 0.68 -19.70 -1.04
C ILE A 227 -0.30 -20.67 -0.38
N LYS A 228 0.20 -21.76 0.21
CA LYS A 228 -0.66 -22.75 0.89
C LYS A 228 -1.48 -22.11 2.01
N ALA A 229 -0.85 -21.23 2.80
CA ALA A 229 -1.54 -20.52 3.88
C ALA A 229 -2.55 -19.50 3.33
N ALA A 230 -2.19 -18.75 2.29
CA ALA A 230 -3.04 -17.74 1.67
C ALA A 230 -4.30 -18.36 1.02
N LEU A 231 -4.17 -19.52 0.39
CA LEU A 231 -5.31 -20.24 -0.16
C LEU A 231 -6.25 -20.74 0.94
N LYS A 232 -5.72 -21.38 2.00
CA LYS A 232 -6.55 -21.80 3.15
C LYS A 232 -7.28 -20.61 3.78
N ASP A 233 -6.57 -19.50 3.95
CA ASP A 233 -7.12 -18.24 4.46
C ASP A 233 -8.26 -17.72 3.58
N LEU A 234 -8.11 -17.77 2.25
CA LEU A 234 -9.14 -17.32 1.32
C LEU A 234 -10.39 -18.22 1.38
N GLU A 235 -10.20 -19.54 1.44
CA GLU A 235 -11.29 -20.50 1.54
C GLU A 235 -12.11 -20.26 2.82
N CYS A 236 -11.44 -20.09 3.96
CA CYS A 236 -12.09 -19.77 5.23
C CYS A 236 -12.74 -18.38 5.24
N GLY A 237 -12.13 -17.42 4.55
CA GLY A 237 -12.53 -16.01 4.55
C GLY A 237 -13.38 -15.57 3.37
N LYS A 238 -13.87 -16.49 2.51
CA LYS A 238 -14.52 -16.14 1.23
C LYS A 238 -15.60 -15.06 1.35
N THR A 239 -16.55 -15.26 2.26
CA THR A 239 -17.65 -14.30 2.47
C THR A 239 -17.21 -13.06 3.26
N PHE A 240 -16.17 -13.20 4.09
CA PHE A 240 -15.56 -12.09 4.80
C PHE A 240 -14.87 -11.13 3.82
N TYR A 241 -13.98 -11.61 2.95
CA TYR A 241 -13.25 -10.79 1.98
C TYR A 241 -14.18 -10.15 0.93
N ALA A 242 -15.24 -10.84 0.52
CA ALA A 242 -16.25 -10.25 -0.37
C ALA A 242 -16.94 -9.02 0.24
N ALA A 243 -17.06 -8.94 1.57
CA ALA A 243 -17.62 -7.79 2.27
C ALA A 243 -16.55 -6.77 2.70
N TYR A 244 -15.42 -7.26 3.22
CA TYR A 244 -14.37 -6.44 3.83
C TYR A 244 -13.50 -5.73 2.78
N SER A 245 -13.02 -6.43 1.75
CA SER A 245 -12.08 -5.86 0.77
C SER A 245 -12.58 -4.58 0.10
N PRO A 246 -13.80 -4.52 -0.47
CA PRO A 246 -14.27 -3.29 -1.12
C PRO A 246 -14.44 -2.13 -0.13
N ALA A 247 -14.90 -2.42 1.10
CA ALA A 247 -15.08 -1.41 2.13
C ALA A 247 -13.73 -0.85 2.61
N ALA A 248 -12.76 -1.74 2.87
CA ALA A 248 -11.41 -1.36 3.27
C ALA A 248 -10.67 -0.59 2.16
N TRP A 249 -10.83 -1.01 0.90
CA TRP A 249 -10.29 -0.29 -0.24
C TRP A 249 -10.85 1.13 -0.32
N ALA A 250 -12.18 1.27 -0.28
CA ALA A 250 -12.82 2.58 -0.38
C ALA A 250 -12.42 3.53 0.76
N ALA A 251 -12.24 2.99 1.98
CA ALA A 251 -11.74 3.76 3.12
C ALA A 251 -10.30 4.26 2.91
N LYS A 252 -9.39 3.36 2.54
CA LYS A 252 -7.97 3.70 2.31
C LYS A 252 -7.76 4.60 1.11
N GLU A 253 -8.49 4.38 0.02
CA GLU A 253 -8.38 5.18 -1.21
C GLU A 253 -8.63 6.66 -0.93
N ARG A 254 -9.60 6.99 -0.08
CA ARG A 254 -9.88 8.38 0.33
C ARG A 254 -8.71 9.00 1.07
N VAL A 255 -8.17 8.29 2.06
CA VAL A 255 -7.00 8.76 2.81
C VAL A 255 -5.81 8.99 1.87
N TYR A 256 -5.53 8.05 0.97
CA TYR A 256 -4.47 8.23 -0.02
C TYR A 256 -4.70 9.47 -0.89
N GLN A 257 -5.93 9.74 -1.32
CA GLN A 257 -6.27 10.94 -2.09
C GLN A 257 -6.06 12.24 -1.29
N GLU A 258 -6.44 12.26 -0.01
CA GLU A 258 -6.24 13.40 0.89
C GLU A 258 -4.76 13.72 1.07
N PHE A 259 -3.92 12.68 1.13
CA PHE A 259 -2.48 12.81 1.27
C PHE A 259 -1.76 12.99 -0.07
N ALA A 260 -2.44 13.03 -1.22
CA ALA A 260 -1.79 13.01 -2.55
C ALA A 260 -0.83 11.81 -2.76
N MET A 261 -1.20 10.68 -2.16
CA MET A 261 -0.49 9.42 -2.27
C MET A 261 -1.26 8.46 -3.18
N THR A 262 -0.55 7.54 -3.80
CA THR A 262 -1.18 6.41 -4.50
C THR A 262 -1.33 5.25 -3.54
N PRO A 263 -2.47 4.54 -3.55
CA PRO A 263 -2.63 3.36 -2.71
C PRO A 263 -1.55 2.32 -3.03
N MET A 264 -0.81 1.89 -2.01
CA MET A 264 0.15 0.78 -2.15
C MET A 264 -0.58 -0.53 -1.81
N LEU A 265 -0.41 -1.58 -2.63
CA LEU A 265 -0.93 -2.93 -2.36
C LEU A 265 0.17 -3.87 -1.87
#